data_AF-A0A7W9SYD7-F1
#
_entry.id   AF-A0A7W9SYD7-F1
#
_cell.length_a   1.000
_cell.length_b   1.000
_cell.length_c   1.000
_cell.angle_alpha   90.00
_cell.angle_beta   90.00
_cell.angle_gamma   90.00
#
_symmetry.space_group_name_H-M   'P 1'
#
loop_
_entity.id
_entity.type
_entity.pdbx_description
1 polymer ?
#
loop_
_entity_poly.entity_id
_entity_poly.type
_entity_poly.pdbx_seq_one_letter_code
_entity_poly.pdbx_strand_id
1 'polypeptide(L)'
;MNQQFTAEELDEALKIYRAEQHEKQREGITKRAALGKYTGHIPYGYQLNSSTGKLESNPEEKHICQRIAFLHCQGNSLRQISHTLLSEQHLTRSGKKFHASAIKLIIQRTRNSIRVGCSKEKC
;
A
#
# COMPACT_ATOMS: atom_id res chain seq x y z
N MET A 1 -24.29 -42.31 21.22
CA MET A 1 -23.65 -41.45 22.24
C MET A 1 -23.26 -40.16 21.54
N ASN A 2 -24.01 -39.08 21.74
CA ASN A 2 -23.62 -37.77 21.25
C ASN A 2 -22.53 -37.23 22.17
N GLN A 3 -21.29 -37.18 21.68
CA GLN A 3 -20.22 -36.47 22.37
C GLN A 3 -20.57 -34.98 22.34
N GLN A 4 -20.85 -34.41 23.50
CA GLN A 4 -20.95 -32.97 23.69
C GLN A 4 -19.55 -32.47 24.04
N PHE A 5 -18.94 -31.72 23.13
CA PHE A 5 -17.69 -31.00 23.40
C PHE A 5 -17.98 -29.78 24.26
N THR A 6 -17.07 -29.49 25.18
CA THR A 6 -17.13 -28.27 25.98
C THR A 6 -16.74 -27.05 25.13
N ALA A 7 -17.16 -25.85 25.55
CA ALA A 7 -16.80 -24.61 24.86
C ALA A 7 -15.29 -24.34 24.87
N GLU A 8 -14.59 -24.82 25.90
CA GLU A 8 -13.14 -24.68 26.07
C GLU A 8 -12.36 -25.54 25.06
N GLU A 9 -12.78 -26.79 24.87
CA GLU A 9 -12.20 -27.69 23.86
C GLU A 9 -12.36 -27.13 22.43
N LEU A 10 -13.50 -26.49 22.13
CA LEU A 10 -13.74 -25.84 20.85
C LEU A 10 -12.84 -24.59 20.64
N ASP A 11 -12.62 -23.78 21.68
CA ASP A 11 -11.73 -22.61 21.59
C ASP A 11 -10.27 -23.03 21.41
N GLU A 12 -9.82 -24.08 22.10
CA GLU A 12 -8.48 -24.64 21.93
C GLU A 12 -8.29 -25.18 20.51
N ALA A 13 -9.25 -25.95 19.99
CA ALA A 13 -9.21 -26.43 18.61
C ALA A 13 -9.18 -25.28 17.58
N LEU A 14 -9.94 -24.20 17.82
CA LEU A 14 -9.92 -23.01 16.94
C LEU A 14 -8.57 -22.29 16.96
N LYS A 15 -7.92 -22.20 18.13
CA LYS A 15 -6.57 -21.62 18.26
C LYS A 15 -5.54 -22.43 17.47
N ILE A 16 -5.55 -23.75 17.63
CA ILE A 16 -4.66 -24.66 16.90
C ILE A 16 -4.87 -24.51 15.40
N TYR A 17 -6.12 -24.58 14.94
CA TYR A 17 -6.43 -24.42 13.52
C TYR A 17 -5.92 -23.10 12.95
N ARG A 18 -6.15 -21.98 13.64
CA ARG A 18 -5.64 -20.67 13.21
C ARG A 18 -4.12 -20.65 13.12
N ALA A 19 -3.44 -21.22 14.12
CA ALA A 19 -1.97 -21.31 14.12
C ALA A 19 -1.44 -22.07 12.89
N GLU A 20 -2.03 -23.21 12.56
CA GLU A 20 -1.66 -23.98 11.35
C GLU A 20 -1.89 -23.18 10.06
N GLN A 21 -3.01 -22.46 9.96
CA GLN A 21 -3.29 -21.60 8.81
C GLN A 21 -2.27 -20.47 8.69
N HIS A 22 -1.86 -19.88 9.81
CA HIS A 22 -0.82 -18.86 9.82
C HIS A 22 0.54 -19.41 9.41
N GLU A 23 0.89 -20.61 9.85
CA GLU A 23 2.13 -21.28 9.45
C GLU A 23 2.18 -21.54 7.94
N LYS A 24 1.11 -22.12 7.37
CA LYS A 24 0.98 -22.34 5.92
C LYS A 24 1.08 -21.02 5.13
N GLN A 25 0.45 -19.95 5.61
CA GLN A 25 0.56 -18.63 4.98
C GLN A 25 1.99 -18.10 5.03
N ARG A 26 2.68 -18.23 6.17
CA ARG A 26 4.08 -17.80 6.32
C ARG A 26 4.99 -18.54 5.37
N GLU A 27 4.86 -19.87 5.28
CA GLU A 27 5.61 -20.68 4.32
C GLU A 27 5.38 -20.24 2.86
N GLY A 28 4.13 -19.93 2.50
CA GLY A 28 3.82 -19.42 1.17
C GLY A 28 4.52 -18.08 0.88
N ILE A 29 4.54 -17.18 1.87
CA ILE A 29 5.22 -15.89 1.76
C ILE A 29 6.75 -16.08 1.67
N THR A 30 7.35 -16.92 2.50
CA THR A 30 8.80 -17.17 2.48
C THR A 30 9.25 -17.80 1.17
N LYS A 31 8.50 -18.78 0.65
CA LYS A 31 8.77 -19.37 -0.68
C LYS A 31 8.72 -18.32 -1.79
N ARG A 32 7.74 -17.42 -1.77
CA ARG A 32 7.64 -16.33 -2.76
C ARG A 32 8.78 -15.32 -2.65
N ALA A 33 9.17 -14.96 -1.42
CA ALA A 33 10.29 -14.07 -1.18
C ALA A 33 11.63 -14.70 -1.61
N ALA A 34 11.83 -15.99 -1.37
CA ALA A 34 12.99 -16.75 -1.83
C ALA A 34 13.12 -16.77 -3.36
N LEU A 35 11.99 -16.76 -4.08
CA LEU A 35 11.94 -16.61 -5.54
C LEU A 35 12.16 -15.18 -6.03
N GLY A 36 12.46 -14.23 -5.14
CA GLY A 36 12.67 -12.82 -5.47
C GLY A 36 11.40 -12.09 -5.91
N LYS A 37 10.21 -12.63 -5.61
CA LYS A 37 8.93 -12.01 -5.92
C LYS A 37 8.56 -11.01 -4.84
N TYR A 38 7.89 -9.92 -5.23
CA TYR A 38 7.40 -8.95 -4.27
C TYR A 38 6.27 -9.55 -3.41
N THR A 39 6.44 -9.49 -2.09
CA THR A 39 5.48 -9.97 -1.10
C THR A 39 5.04 -8.80 -0.24
N GLY A 40 3.85 -8.26 -0.49
CA GLY A 40 3.30 -7.16 0.30
C GLY A 40 2.31 -6.28 -0.47
N HIS A 41 1.86 -5.21 0.20
CA HIS A 41 0.98 -4.22 -0.41
C HIS A 41 1.76 -3.36 -1.42
N ILE A 42 1.33 -3.39 -2.67
CA ILE A 42 1.95 -2.66 -3.77
C ILE A 42 1.83 -1.14 -3.54
N PRO A 43 2.95 -0.39 -3.45
CA PRO A 43 2.90 1.06 -3.31
C PRO A 43 2.26 1.73 -4.54
N TYR A 44 1.66 2.90 -4.33
CA TYR A 44 1.12 3.71 -5.42
C TYR A 44 2.26 4.23 -6.32
N GLY A 45 2.07 4.22 -7.64
CA GLY A 45 3.12 4.47 -8.62
C GLY A 45 3.80 3.19 -9.14
N TYR A 46 3.46 2.02 -8.58
CA TYR A 46 4.01 0.73 -8.98
C TYR A 46 2.90 -0.29 -9.21
N GLN A 47 3.17 -1.24 -10.07
CA GLN A 47 2.32 -2.40 -10.33
C GLN A 47 3.14 -3.68 -10.23
N LEU A 48 2.49 -4.78 -9.90
CA LEU A 48 3.13 -6.09 -9.93
C LEU A 48 3.06 -6.63 -11.35
N ASN A 49 4.21 -6.95 -11.94
CA ASN A 49 4.23 -7.67 -13.20
C ASN A 49 3.87 -9.13 -12.96
N SER A 50 2.78 -9.59 -13.58
CA SER A 50 2.27 -10.97 -13.41
C SER A 50 3.26 -12.04 -13.90
N SER A 51 4.08 -11.74 -14.90
CA SER A 51 5.04 -12.68 -15.49
C SER A 51 6.32 -12.79 -14.66
N THR A 52 6.84 -11.68 -14.12
CA THR A 52 8.10 -11.69 -13.36
C THR A 52 7.89 -11.75 -11.84
N GLY A 53 6.70 -11.38 -11.36
CA GLY A 53 6.41 -11.23 -9.94
C GLY A 53 7.16 -10.07 -9.27
N LYS A 54 7.73 -9.15 -10.04
CA LYS A 54 8.47 -7.97 -9.56
C LYS A 54 7.61 -6.71 -9.64
N LEU A 55 8.02 -5.68 -8.90
CA LEU A 55 7.42 -4.35 -9.00
C LEU A 55 7.96 -3.62 -10.23
N GLU A 56 7.05 -3.09 -11.03
CA GLU A 56 7.33 -2.22 -12.16
C GLU A 56 6.65 -0.87 -11.98
N SER A 57 7.22 0.17 -12.59
CA SER A 57 6.65 1.52 -12.53
C SER A 57 5.36 1.57 -13.35
N ASN A 58 4.28 2.10 -12.78
CA ASN A 58 3.10 2.49 -13.54
C ASN A 58 3.22 3.97 -13.94
N PRO A 59 3.32 4.31 -15.23
CA PRO A 59 3.54 5.69 -15.67
C PRO A 59 2.39 6.64 -15.31
N GLU A 60 1.14 6.18 -15.37
CA GLU A 60 -0.04 7.00 -15.05
C GLU A 60 -0.06 7.38 -13.57
N GLU A 61 0.14 6.40 -12.69
CA GLU A 61 0.19 6.65 -11.25
C GLU A 61 1.41 7.46 -10.85
N LYS A 62 2.53 7.29 -11.55
CA LYS A 62 3.75 8.07 -11.32
C LYS A 62 3.53 9.55 -11.65
N HIS A 63 2.79 9.87 -12.71
CA HIS A 63 2.40 11.24 -13.01
C HIS A 63 1.60 11.86 -11.86
N ILE A 64 0.65 11.11 -11.29
CA ILE A 64 -0.13 11.56 -10.12
C ILE A 64 0.78 11.78 -8.90
N CYS A 65 1.73 10.88 -8.64
CA CYS A 65 2.73 11.05 -7.57
C CYS A 65 3.57 12.32 -7.75
N GLN A 66 3.97 12.63 -8.98
CA GLN A 66 4.70 13.86 -9.31
C GLN A 66 3.83 15.10 -9.09
N ARG A 67 2.56 15.05 -9.50
CA ARG A 67 1.59 16.14 -9.27
C ARG A 67 1.40 16.40 -7.79
N ILE A 68 1.25 15.35 -6.98
CA ILE A 68 1.18 15.45 -5.51
C ILE A 68 2.42 16.12 -4.93
N ALA A 69 3.61 15.69 -5.35
CA ALA A 69 4.86 16.25 -4.86
C ALA A 69 5.00 17.74 -5.23
N PHE A 70 4.62 18.10 -6.45
CA PHE A 70 4.60 19.48 -6.93
C PHE A 70 3.67 20.36 -6.09
N LEU A 71 2.40 19.95 -5.91
CA LEU A 71 1.43 20.70 -5.10
C LEU A 71 1.89 20.84 -3.64
N HIS A 72 2.53 19.82 -3.08
CA HIS A 72 3.11 19.89 -1.74
C HIS A 72 4.29 20.87 -1.66
N CYS A 73 5.17 20.91 -2.66
CA CYS A 73 6.28 21.90 -2.69
C CYS A 73 5.79 23.34 -2.87
N GLN A 74 4.59 23.55 -3.42
CA GLN A 74 3.93 24.86 -3.46
C GLN A 74 3.32 25.29 -2.11
N GLY A 75 3.43 24.47 -1.06
CA GLY A 75 2.90 24.78 0.27
C GLY A 75 1.43 24.44 0.47
N ASN A 76 0.79 23.72 -0.47
CA ASN A 76 -0.59 23.29 -0.29
C ASN A 76 -0.71 22.27 0.86
N SER A 77 -1.72 22.45 1.70
CA SER A 77 -2.07 21.45 2.71
C SER A 77 -2.56 20.15 2.07
N LEU A 78 -2.44 19.03 2.78
CA LEU A 78 -2.88 17.71 2.28
C LEU A 78 -4.36 17.68 1.85
N ARG A 79 -5.21 18.49 2.50
CA ARG A 79 -6.63 18.63 2.14
C ARG A 79 -6.83 19.41 0.84
N GLN A 80 -6.08 20.50 0.66
CA GLN A 80 -6.08 21.26 -0.60
C GLN A 80 -5.59 20.38 -1.75
N ILE A 81 -4.50 19.63 -1.56
CA ILE A 81 -3.99 18.68 -2.57
C ILE A 81 -5.08 17.67 -2.96
N SER A 82 -5.80 17.10 -1.98
CA SER A 82 -6.92 16.18 -2.25
C SER A 82 -8.00 16.81 -3.12
N HIS A 83 -8.38 18.05 -2.85
CA HIS A 83 -9.38 18.78 -3.64
C HIS A 83 -8.88 19.11 -5.04
N THR A 84 -7.64 19.56 -5.18
CA THR A 84 -7.02 19.83 -6.48
C THR A 84 -6.96 18.57 -7.35
N LEU A 85 -6.53 17.44 -6.79
CA LEU A 85 -6.52 16.16 -7.52
C LEU A 85 -7.93 15.75 -7.96
N LEU A 86 -8.93 15.94 -7.11
CA LEU A 86 -10.31 15.63 -7.45
C LEU A 86 -10.83 16.53 -8.59
N SER A 87 -10.51 17.83 -8.57
CA SER A 87 -10.88 18.75 -9.66
C SER A 87 -10.15 18.43 -10.97
N GLU A 88 -8.94 17.88 -10.88
CA GLU A 88 -8.14 17.40 -12.02
C GLU A 88 -8.55 15.99 -12.48
N GLN A 89 -9.63 15.42 -11.91
CA GLN A 89 -10.12 14.06 -12.20
C GLN A 89 -9.10 12.95 -11.90
N HIS A 90 -8.10 13.24 -11.07
CA HIS A 90 -7.17 12.24 -10.55
C HIS A 90 -7.81 11.49 -9.39
N LEU A 91 -8.20 10.24 -9.66
CA LEU A 91 -8.84 9.33 -8.70
C LEU A 91 -7.88 8.21 -8.26
N THR A 92 -8.19 7.58 -7.14
CA THR A 92 -7.50 6.38 -6.67
C THR A 92 -7.81 5.17 -7.56
N ARG A 93 -7.07 4.06 -7.42
CA ARG A 93 -7.35 2.78 -8.12
C ARG A 93 -8.80 2.29 -7.97
N SER A 94 -9.46 2.65 -6.87
CA SER A 94 -10.86 2.31 -6.58
C SER A 94 -11.86 3.36 -7.06
N GLY A 95 -11.43 4.37 -7.82
CA GLY A 95 -12.28 5.45 -8.33
C GLY A 95 -12.71 6.48 -7.28
N LYS A 96 -12.10 6.47 -6.09
CA LYS A 96 -12.43 7.41 -4.99
C LYS A 96 -11.46 8.57 -4.92
N LYS A 97 -11.87 9.68 -4.28
CA LYS A 97 -10.98 10.80 -3.95
C LYS A 97 -9.79 10.36 -3.08
N PHE A 98 -8.67 11.06 -3.22
CA PHE A 98 -7.50 10.81 -2.38
C PHE A 98 -7.73 11.31 -0.95
N HIS A 99 -7.60 10.44 0.04
CA HIS A 99 -7.59 10.85 1.44
C HIS A 99 -6.24 11.47 1.83
N ALA A 100 -6.26 12.42 2.77
CA ALA A 100 -5.04 13.10 3.24
C ALA A 100 -3.98 12.11 3.79
N SER A 101 -4.40 11.00 4.41
CA SER A 101 -3.51 9.93 4.86
C SER A 101 -2.77 9.23 3.70
N ALA A 102 -3.48 8.95 2.60
CA ALA A 102 -2.89 8.37 1.40
C ALA A 102 -1.88 9.32 0.76
N ILE A 103 -2.21 10.62 0.66
CA ILE A 103 -1.33 11.66 0.13
C ILE A 103 -0.05 11.76 0.98
N LYS A 104 -0.19 11.78 2.32
CA LYS A 104 0.96 11.76 3.25
C LYS A 104 1.86 10.56 3.02
N LEU A 105 1.28 9.37 2.87
CA LEU A 105 2.02 8.13 2.61
C LEU A 105 2.75 8.16 1.26
N ILE A 106 2.13 8.73 0.23
CA ILE A 106 2.76 8.93 -1.09
C ILE A 106 3.96 9.85 -0.93
N ILE A 107 3.79 11.04 -0.33
CA ILE A 107 4.88 12.02 -0.15
C ILE A 107 6.04 11.43 0.66
N GLN A 108 5.75 10.72 1.75
CA GLN A 108 6.77 10.12 2.60
C GLN A 108 7.62 9.09 1.83
N ARG A 109 6.99 8.28 0.98
CA ARG A 109 7.68 7.30 0.13
C ARG A 109 8.46 7.97 -1.01
N THR A 110 7.86 8.98 -1.65
CA THR A 110 8.50 9.75 -2.73
C THR A 110 9.74 10.48 -2.24
N ARG A 111 9.73 11.07 -1.03
CA ARG A 111 10.92 11.67 -0.41
C ARG A 111 12.08 10.69 -0.26
N ASN A 112 11.78 9.42 0.03
CA ASN A 112 12.80 8.41 0.23
C ASN A 112 13.37 7.85 -1.09
N SER A 113 12.72 8.13 -2.22
CA SER A 113 13.03 7.52 -3.53
C SER A 113 13.35 8.55 -4.62
N ILE A 114 13.07 9.84 -4.42
CA ILE A 114 13.33 10.90 -5.38
C ILE A 114 13.99 12.07 -4.65
N ARG A 115 15.18 12.49 -5.12
CA ARG A 115 15.72 13.84 -4.86
C ARG A 115 14.82 14.86 -5.59
N VAL A 116 13.59 15.05 -5.13
CA VAL A 116 12.75 16.13 -5.64
C VAL A 116 13.39 17.39 -5.11
N GLY A 117 13.90 18.23 -6.02
CA GLY A 117 14.46 19.54 -5.71
C GLY A 117 13.39 20.44 -5.11
N CYS A 118 13.10 20.25 -3.83
CA CYS A 118 12.29 21.13 -3.01
C CYS A 118 13.31 21.94 -2.20
N SER A 119 13.71 23.11 -2.72
CA SER A 119 14.58 24.03 -1.99
C SER A 119 13.92 24.38 -0.66
N LYS A 120 14.58 24.06 0.45
CA LYS A 120 14.08 24.17 1.82
C LYS A 120 13.91 25.62 2.32
N GLU A 121 13.84 26.62 1.45
CA GLU A 121 13.92 28.04 1.86
C GLU A 121 12.56 28.71 2.09
N LYS A 122 11.43 28.02 1.89
CA LYS A 122 10.09 28.62 2.09
C LYS A 122 9.06 27.66 2.74
N CYS A 123 9.48 26.87 3.71
CA CYS A 123 8.58 26.20 4.65
C CYS A 123 8.75 26.78 6.05
#